data_AF-A0A1J4SZD2-F1
#
_entry.id   AF-A0A1J4SZD2-F1
#
_cell.length_a   1.000
_cell.length_b   1.000
_cell.length_c   1.000
_cell.angle_alpha   90.00
_cell.angle_beta   90.00
_cell.angle_gamma   90.00
#
_symmetry.space_group_name_H-M   'P 1'
#
loop_
_entity.id
_entity.type
_entity.pdbx_description
1 polymer ?
#
loop_
_entity_poly.entity_id
_entity_poly.type
_entity_poly.pdbx_seq_one_letter_code
_entity_poly.pdbx_strand_id
1 'polypeptide(L)'
;MRVRKTLSAGVILALTAVSLGGCLPPSKDWTHPRIADPRKEDRQFQQDTQFCNDKAGRQADGPERKAAMDDCYRRLGWQHKD
;
A
#
# COMPACT_ATOMS: atom_id res chain seq x y z
N MET A 1 6.53 -17.66 58.79
CA MET A 1 5.96 -18.15 57.51
C MET A 1 6.61 -17.34 56.39
N ARG A 2 7.65 -17.83 55.69
CA ARG A 2 7.62 -18.40 54.31
C ARG A 2 6.53 -17.74 53.45
N VAL A 3 6.82 -17.15 52.28
CA VAL A 3 7.36 -17.82 51.09
C VAL A 3 8.13 -16.83 50.18
N ARG A 4 9.31 -17.27 49.73
CA ARG A 4 10.15 -16.68 48.66
C ARG A 4 9.54 -16.95 47.27
N LYS A 5 9.78 -16.08 46.29
CA LYS A 5 9.95 -16.38 44.84
C LYS A 5 10.23 -15.06 44.09
N THR A 6 11.49 -14.64 43.95
CA THR A 6 12.30 -14.84 42.73
C THR A 6 11.55 -15.48 41.57
N LEU A 7 11.40 -14.78 40.44
CA LEU A 7 11.44 -15.29 39.05
C LEU A 7 10.85 -14.23 38.11
N SER A 8 11.70 -13.35 37.55
CA SER A 8 11.35 -12.58 36.36
C SER A 8 12.57 -12.40 35.45
N ALA A 9 13.32 -13.48 35.23
CA ALA A 9 14.45 -13.54 34.29
C ALA A 9 14.11 -14.42 33.06
N GLY A 10 12.84 -14.42 32.64
CA GLY A 10 12.33 -15.34 31.62
C GLY A 10 11.24 -14.77 30.71
N VAL A 11 11.19 -13.44 30.52
CA VAL A 11 10.23 -12.78 29.60
C VAL A 11 10.98 -11.83 28.66
N ILE A 12 12.17 -12.21 28.20
CA ILE A 12 12.95 -11.46 27.21
C ILE A 12 13.43 -12.44 26.12
N LEU A 13 12.55 -13.24 25.54
CA LEU A 13 12.93 -14.16 24.44
C LEU A 13 11.69 -14.71 23.72
N ALA A 14 10.80 -13.85 23.22
CA ALA A 14 9.65 -14.33 22.44
C ALA A 14 9.02 -13.34 21.43
N LEU A 15 9.64 -12.21 21.07
CA LEU A 15 8.97 -11.18 20.25
C LEU A 15 9.78 -10.62 19.07
N THR A 16 10.81 -11.33 18.60
CA THR A 16 11.59 -10.92 17.41
C THR A 16 11.30 -11.77 16.17
N ALA A 17 10.11 -12.38 16.07
CA ALA A 17 9.73 -13.23 14.94
C ALA A 17 8.54 -12.68 14.11
N VAL A 18 8.35 -11.36 14.07
CA VAL A 18 7.38 -10.71 13.16
C VAL A 18 8.04 -9.55 12.42
N SER A 19 9.14 -9.85 11.72
CA SER A 19 9.79 -8.89 10.80
C SER A 19 9.97 -9.44 9.39
N LEU A 20 9.32 -10.57 9.08
CA LEU A 20 9.24 -11.15 7.72
C LEU A 20 7.81 -11.18 7.16
N GLY A 21 6.82 -10.69 7.89
CA GLY A 21 5.55 -10.26 7.31
C GLY A 21 5.84 -8.97 6.57
N GLY A 22 6.32 -9.09 5.32
CA GLY A 22 6.60 -7.93 4.49
C GLY A 22 5.45 -6.95 4.60
N CYS A 23 5.76 -5.67 4.79
CA CYS A 23 4.91 -4.61 4.29
C CYS A 23 4.83 -4.82 2.78
N LEU A 24 4.03 -5.80 2.36
CA LEU A 24 3.55 -5.90 1.00
C LEU A 24 2.93 -4.53 0.77
N PRO A 25 3.52 -3.72 -0.14
CA PRO A 25 2.91 -2.45 -0.46
C PRO A 25 1.44 -2.76 -0.80
N PRO A 26 0.49 -1.91 -0.34
CA PRO A 26 -0.92 -2.11 -0.64
C PRO A 26 -1.02 -2.51 -2.10
N SER A 27 -1.55 -3.70 -2.35
CA SER A 27 -1.61 -4.29 -3.68
C SER A 27 -2.16 -3.22 -4.60
N LYS A 28 -1.42 -2.86 -5.65
CA LYS A 28 -1.91 -1.93 -6.66
C LYS A 28 -3.23 -2.49 -7.18
N ASP A 29 -4.36 -1.87 -6.83
CA ASP A 29 -5.72 -2.29 -7.23
C ASP A 29 -6.02 -2.03 -8.71
N TRP A 30 -4.99 -1.74 -9.50
CA TRP A 30 -5.07 -1.33 -10.90
C TRP A 30 -4.16 -2.16 -11.79
N THR A 31 -4.62 -2.48 -12.99
CA THR A 31 -3.85 -3.11 -14.07
C THR A 31 -3.98 -2.32 -15.36
N HIS A 32 -2.98 -2.41 -16.22
CA HIS A 32 -3.00 -1.81 -17.54
C HIS A 32 -2.83 -2.91 -18.61
N PRO A 33 -3.89 -3.26 -19.36
CA PRO A 33 -3.93 -4.45 -20.22
C PRO A 33 -2.92 -4.42 -21.37
N ARG A 34 -2.35 -3.25 -21.68
CA ARG A 34 -1.34 -3.08 -22.75
C ARG A 34 0.11 -3.09 -22.25
N ILE A 35 0.34 -3.23 -20.94
CA ILE A 35 1.71 -3.28 -20.37
C ILE A 35 1.91 -4.66 -19.75
N ALA A 36 2.56 -5.55 -20.50
CA ALA A 36 2.76 -6.94 -20.09
C ALA A 36 3.90 -7.13 -19.06
N ASP A 37 4.90 -6.24 -19.05
CA ASP A 37 6.03 -6.31 -18.11
C ASP A 37 5.62 -5.67 -16.76
N PRO A 38 5.54 -6.44 -15.67
CA PRO A 38 5.08 -5.93 -14.37
C PRO A 38 5.92 -4.77 -13.84
N ARG A 39 7.24 -4.78 -14.10
CA ARG A 39 8.12 -3.71 -13.61
C ARG A 39 7.91 -2.41 -14.38
N LYS A 40 7.58 -2.51 -15.68
CA LYS A 40 7.21 -1.35 -16.49
C LYS A 40 5.82 -0.85 -16.09
N GLU A 41 4.90 -1.76 -15.82
CA GLU A 41 3.55 -1.43 -15.38
C GLU A 41 3.58 -0.67 -14.04
N ASP A 42 4.35 -1.14 -13.06
CA ASP A 42 4.49 -0.47 -11.77
C ASP A 42 5.10 0.93 -11.91
N ARG A 43 6.12 1.09 -12.76
CA ARG A 43 6.73 2.39 -13.03
C ARG A 43 5.73 3.34 -13.71
N GLN A 44 4.98 2.84 -14.69
CA GLN A 44 3.95 3.63 -15.36
C GLN A 44 2.85 4.04 -14.38
N PHE A 45 2.43 3.13 -13.50
CA PHE A 45 1.44 3.44 -12.48
C PHE A 45 1.89 4.58 -11.56
N GLN A 46 3.15 4.60 -11.14
CA GLN A 46 3.69 5.70 -10.32
C GLN A 46 3.70 7.04 -11.09
N GLN A 47 4.07 7.02 -12.37
CA GLN A 47 4.07 8.22 -13.21
C GLN A 47 2.65 8.75 -13.42
N ASP A 48 1.71 7.87 -13.74
CA ASP A 48 0.31 8.22 -13.95
C ASP A 48 -0.36 8.67 -12.66
N THR A 49 0.01 8.08 -11.52
CA THR A 49 -0.42 8.52 -10.19
C THR A 49 0.02 9.96 -9.94
N GLN A 50 1.27 10.31 -10.22
CA GLN A 50 1.76 11.69 -10.07
C GLN A 50 1.01 12.63 -11.01
N PHE A 51 0.85 12.25 -12.29
CA PHE A 51 0.09 13.02 -13.26
C PHE A 51 -1.36 13.29 -12.80
N CYS A 52 -2.06 12.26 -12.32
CA CYS A 52 -3.43 12.41 -11.83
C CYS A 52 -3.52 13.26 -10.56
N ASN A 53 -2.54 13.14 -9.65
CA ASN A 53 -2.46 14.00 -8.47
C ASN A 53 -2.26 15.48 -8.85
N ASP A 54 -1.40 15.76 -9.83
CA ASP A 54 -1.18 17.13 -10.33
C ASP A 54 -2.44 17.71 -10.98
N LYS A 55 -3.23 16.86 -11.66
CA LYS A 55 -4.53 17.26 -12.24
C LYS A 55 -5.61 17.49 -11.19
N ALA A 56 -5.65 16.68 -10.13
CA ALA A 56 -6.57 16.86 -9.01
C ALA A 56 -6.24 18.10 -8.17
N GLY A 57 -4.99 18.56 -8.18
CA GLY A 57 -4.56 19.75 -7.45
C GLY A 57 -4.74 19.61 -5.94
N ARG A 58 -5.00 20.74 -5.26
CA ARG A 58 -5.18 20.82 -3.79
C ARG A 58 -6.56 20.33 -3.31
N GLN A 59 -7.22 19.43 -4.06
CA GLN A 59 -8.46 18.82 -3.57
C GLN A 59 -8.17 18.09 -2.26
N ALA A 60 -8.97 18.36 -1.23
CA ALA A 60 -8.90 17.65 0.04
C ALA A 60 -9.12 16.15 -0.18
N ASP A 61 -8.46 15.33 0.62
CA ASP A 61 -8.69 13.90 0.60
C ASP A 61 -10.15 13.61 0.96
N GLY A 62 -10.83 12.84 0.10
CA GLY A 62 -12.27 12.62 0.21
C GLY A 62 -12.82 11.80 -0.97
N PRO A 63 -14.11 11.42 -0.91
CA PRO A 63 -14.74 10.61 -1.95
C PRO A 63 -14.70 11.27 -3.34
N GLU A 64 -14.79 12.60 -3.38
CA GLU A 64 -14.69 13.38 -4.63
C GLU A 64 -13.29 13.31 -5.24
N ARG A 65 -12.24 13.41 -4.42
CA ARG A 65 -10.86 13.24 -4.87
C ARG A 65 -10.63 11.82 -5.36
N LYS A 66 -11.14 10.81 -4.64
CA LYS A 66 -11.06 9.41 -5.08
C LYS A 66 -11.75 9.21 -6.43
N ALA A 67 -12.95 9.75 -6.61
CA ALA A 67 -13.67 9.67 -7.88
C ALA A 67 -12.90 10.35 -9.03
N ALA A 68 -12.28 11.51 -8.79
CA ALA A 68 -11.45 12.20 -9.77
C ALA A 68 -10.18 11.41 -10.14
N MET A 69 -9.54 10.77 -9.16
CA MET A 69 -8.40 9.89 -9.37
C MET A 69 -8.79 8.65 -10.18
N ASP A 70 -9.89 7.98 -9.80
CA ASP A 70 -10.40 6.80 -10.48
C ASP A 70 -10.77 7.11 -11.94
N ASP A 71 -11.41 8.25 -12.21
CA ASP A 71 -11.71 8.71 -13.58
C ASP A 71 -10.43 8.98 -14.38
N CYS A 72 -9.43 9.63 -13.76
CA CYS A 72 -8.14 9.87 -14.39
C CYS A 72 -7.45 8.56 -14.80
N TYR A 73 -7.38 7.58 -13.90
CA TYR A 73 -6.80 6.27 -14.20
C TYR A 73 -7.52 5.54 -15.33
N ARG A 74 -8.87 5.55 -15.34
CA ARG A 74 -9.64 4.94 -16.43
C ARG A 74 -9.36 5.57 -17.79
N ARG A 75 -9.23 6.91 -17.84
CA ARG A 75 -8.87 7.63 -19.08
C ARG A 75 -7.47 7.30 -19.58
N LEU A 76 -6.55 6.98 -18.68
CA LEU A 76 -5.20 6.53 -19.00
C LEU A 76 -5.16 5.03 -19.41
N GLY A 77 -6.29 4.33 -19.31
CA GLY A 77 -6.42 2.93 -19.72
C GLY A 77 -6.19 1.92 -18.59
N TRP A 78 -6.13 2.37 -17.34
CA TRP A 78 -6.09 1.50 -16.18
C TRP A 78 -7.46 0.89 -15.88
N GLN A 79 -7.46 -0.33 -15.38
CA GLN A 79 -8.64 -1.10 -14.97
C GLN A 79 -8.46 -1.55 -13.52
N HIS A 80 -9.55 -1.64 -12.76
CA HIS A 80 -9.46 -2.24 -11.44
C HIS A 80 -9.10 -3.73 -11.57
N LYS A 81 -8.32 -4.23 -10.61
CA LYS A 81 -8.25 -5.67 -10.40
C LYS A 81 -9.60 -6.12 -9.87
N ASP A 82 -10.21 -7.09 -10.54
CA ASP A 82 -11.39 -7.82 -10.05
C ASP A 82 -11.07 -8.59 -8.76
#